data_AF-A0A9W8LK22-F1
#
_entry.id   AF-A0A9W8LK22-F1
#
_cell.length_a   1.000
_cell.length_b   1.000
_cell.length_c   1.000
_cell.angle_alpha   90.00
_cell.angle_beta   90.00
_cell.angle_gamma   90.00
#
_symmetry.space_group_name_H-M   'P 1'
#
loop_
_entity.id
_entity.type
_entity.pdbx_description
1 polymer ?
#
loop_
_entity_poly.entity_id
_entity_poly.type
_entity_poly.pdbx_seq_one_letter_code
_entity_poly.pdbx_strand_id
1 'polypeptide(L)'
;MGLMMPNYKAMDADSLKMAAAAVGLKTNVPRRLLEHQLMTVWSKTHESDAAGPAPPHVDGAAQQLYARLRSSIRSDVELYEQILCYEVLDFEAVHRRIAAVTGVTKGQLRKFFDDEGITSTGFVG
;
A
#
# COMPACT_ATOMS: atom_id res chain seq x y z
N MET A 1 -7.80 18.46 -26.50
CA MET A 1 -8.51 17.35 -27.16
C MET A 1 -8.55 16.19 -26.18
N GLY A 2 -9.72 15.85 -25.63
CA GLY A 2 -9.83 14.78 -24.63
C GLY A 2 -9.56 13.42 -25.28
N LEU A 3 -8.47 12.76 -24.87
CA LEU A 3 -8.21 11.36 -25.23
C LEU A 3 -9.27 10.50 -24.54
N MET A 4 -10.30 10.10 -25.29
CA MET A 4 -11.32 9.18 -24.81
C MET A 4 -10.66 7.85 -24.41
N MET A 5 -11.00 7.37 -23.23
CA MET A 5 -10.51 6.10 -22.70
C MET A 5 -10.78 4.95 -23.70
N PRO A 6 -9.76 4.20 -24.13
CA PRO A 6 -9.96 3.03 -24.97
C PRO A 6 -10.81 1.99 -24.23
N ASN A 7 -11.80 1.42 -24.91
CA ASN A 7 -12.62 0.37 -24.33
C ASN A 7 -11.86 -0.97 -24.36
N TYR A 8 -10.96 -1.17 -23.40
CA TYR A 8 -10.14 -2.38 -23.28
C TYR A 8 -10.97 -3.67 -23.16
N LYS A 9 -12.23 -3.59 -22.70
CA LYS A 9 -13.13 -4.76 -22.65
C LYS A 9 -13.60 -5.21 -24.03
N ALA A 10 -13.69 -4.28 -24.99
CA ALA A 10 -14.11 -4.56 -26.37
C ALA A 10 -12.93 -4.92 -27.28
N MET A 11 -11.68 -4.78 -26.82
CA MET A 11 -10.49 -5.12 -27.59
C MET A 11 -10.25 -6.63 -27.65
N ASP A 12 -9.65 -7.08 -28.74
CA ASP A 12 -9.17 -8.45 -28.89
C ASP A 12 -7.90 -8.69 -28.04
N ALA A 13 -7.54 -9.96 -27.85
CA ALA A 13 -6.44 -10.34 -26.96
C ALA A 13 -5.06 -9.87 -27.47
N ASP A 14 -4.88 -9.77 -28.79
CA ASP A 14 -3.62 -9.32 -29.40
C ASP A 14 -3.46 -7.80 -29.28
N SER A 15 -4.54 -7.04 -29.48
CA SER A 15 -4.59 -5.60 -29.23
C SER A 15 -4.31 -5.25 -27.76
N LEU A 16 -4.84 -6.02 -26.81
CA LEU A 16 -4.53 -5.85 -25.38
C LEU A 16 -3.05 -6.10 -25.06
N LYS A 17 -2.44 -7.12 -25.67
CA LYS A 17 -1.01 -7.40 -25.48
C LYS A 17 -0.13 -6.31 -26.11
N MET A 18 -0.50 -5.81 -27.29
CA MET A 18 0.23 -4.71 -27.92
C MET A 18 0.16 -3.43 -27.08
N ALA A 19 -1.02 -3.09 -26.57
CA ALA A 19 -1.19 -1.95 -25.66
C ALA A 19 -0.38 -2.14 -24.37
N ALA A 20 -0.39 -3.36 -23.80
CA ALA A 20 0.38 -3.68 -22.59
C ALA A 20 1.89 -3.58 -22.83
N ALA A 21 2.40 -4.08 -23.96
CA ALA A 21 3.80 -3.95 -24.34
C ALA A 21 4.20 -2.48 -24.55
N ALA A 22 3.34 -1.67 -25.15
CA ALA A 22 3.59 -0.24 -25.39
C ALA A 22 3.77 0.55 -24.08
N VAL A 23 3.17 0.09 -22.98
CA VAL A 23 3.31 0.69 -21.64
C VAL A 23 4.25 -0.10 -20.72
N GLY A 24 4.98 -1.10 -21.23
CA GLY A 24 5.95 -1.89 -20.47
C GLY A 24 5.36 -2.93 -19.51
N LEU A 25 4.09 -3.31 -19.66
CA LEU A 25 3.43 -4.36 -18.87
C LEU A 25 3.74 -5.76 -19.40
N LYS A 26 3.68 -6.76 -18.50
CA LYS A 26 3.87 -8.17 -18.85
C LYS A 26 2.70 -8.68 -19.68
N THR A 27 2.95 -9.11 -20.90
CA THR A 27 1.94 -9.61 -21.86
C THR A 27 1.54 -11.07 -21.64
N ASN A 28 2.29 -11.80 -20.81
CA ASN A 28 2.04 -13.22 -20.48
C ASN A 28 1.14 -13.39 -19.25
N VAL A 29 0.07 -12.61 -19.16
CA VAL A 29 -0.89 -12.67 -18.05
C VAL A 29 -2.33 -12.82 -18.57
N PRO A 30 -3.27 -13.32 -17.76
CA PRO A 30 -4.65 -13.53 -18.19
C PRO A 30 -5.31 -12.24 -18.68
N ARG A 31 -6.20 -12.34 -19.68
CA ARG A 31 -6.90 -11.22 -20.31
C ARG A 31 -7.53 -10.24 -19.29
N ARG A 32 -8.21 -10.76 -18.26
CA ARG A 32 -8.81 -9.94 -17.19
C ARG A 32 -7.78 -9.09 -16.44
N LEU A 33 -6.57 -9.62 -16.26
CA LEU A 33 -5.49 -8.90 -15.60
C LEU A 33 -4.90 -7.83 -16.53
N LEU A 34 -4.75 -8.13 -17.83
CA LEU A 34 -4.33 -7.14 -18.83
C LEU A 34 -5.30 -5.97 -18.91
N GLU A 35 -6.62 -6.24 -18.98
CA GLU A 35 -7.66 -5.21 -18.98
C GLU A 35 -7.56 -4.31 -17.75
N HIS A 36 -7.42 -4.91 -16.56
CA HIS A 36 -7.29 -4.17 -15.31
C HIS A 36 -6.01 -3.32 -15.26
N GLN A 37 -4.87 -3.88 -15.66
CA GLN A 37 -3.59 -3.18 -15.66
C GLN A 37 -3.58 -2.02 -16.67
N LEU A 38 -4.12 -2.22 -17.87
CA LEU A 38 -4.25 -1.17 -18.88
C LEU A 38 -5.18 -0.05 -18.45
N MET A 39 -6.33 -0.37 -17.85
CA MET A 39 -7.20 0.65 -17.23
C MET A 39 -6.45 1.44 -16.16
N THR A 40 -5.70 0.75 -15.30
CA THR A 40 -4.93 1.39 -14.22
C THR A 40 -3.84 2.32 -14.77
N VAL A 41 -3.09 1.88 -15.78
CA VAL A 41 -2.05 2.70 -16.41
C VAL A 41 -2.68 3.90 -17.12
N TRP A 42 -3.76 3.70 -17.87
CA TRP A 42 -4.46 4.78 -18.56
C TRP A 42 -4.96 5.85 -17.59
N SER A 43 -5.61 5.45 -16.49
CA SER A 43 -6.03 6.35 -15.42
C SER A 43 -4.84 7.09 -14.81
N LYS A 44 -3.74 6.40 -14.49
CA LYS A 44 -2.54 7.07 -13.94
C LYS A 44 -1.94 8.08 -14.91
N THR A 45 -1.84 7.74 -16.19
CA THR A 45 -1.24 8.62 -17.20
C THR A 45 -2.12 9.83 -17.51
N HIS A 46 -3.46 9.69 -17.45
CA HIS A 46 -4.39 10.75 -17.83
C HIS A 46 -5.03 11.51 -16.64
N GLU A 47 -5.02 10.99 -15.41
CA GLU A 47 -5.32 11.75 -14.19
C GLU A 47 -4.12 12.59 -13.73
N SER A 48 -2.91 12.31 -14.21
CA SER A 48 -1.70 13.05 -13.79
C SER A 48 -1.59 14.49 -14.32
N ASP A 49 -2.48 14.92 -15.23
CA ASP A 49 -2.56 16.33 -15.67
C ASP A 49 -3.47 17.19 -14.76
N ALA A 50 -4.25 16.56 -13.87
CA ALA A 50 -5.14 17.23 -12.92
C ALA A 50 -4.73 16.92 -11.47
N ALA A 51 -3.59 17.48 -11.04
CA ALA A 51 -3.29 17.83 -9.64
C ALA A 51 -3.76 16.88 -8.49
N GLY A 52 -3.41 15.59 -8.53
CA GLY A 52 -3.27 14.65 -7.37
C GLY A 52 -4.45 14.45 -6.38
N PRO A 53 -4.36 13.49 -5.41
CA PRO A 53 -3.55 12.28 -5.34
C PRO A 53 -4.40 10.98 -5.46
N ALA A 54 -3.87 10.01 -6.21
CA ALA A 54 -4.07 8.55 -6.24
C ALA A 54 -5.47 7.88 -5.97
N PRO A 55 -5.92 6.93 -6.82
CA PRO A 55 -7.20 6.25 -6.68
C PRO A 55 -7.20 5.15 -5.59
N PRO A 56 -8.38 4.65 -5.15
CA PRO A 56 -8.53 3.86 -3.95
C PRO A 56 -8.50 2.33 -4.17
N HIS A 57 -8.01 1.62 -3.14
CA HIS A 57 -8.49 0.31 -2.63
C HIS A 57 -8.07 -0.95 -3.41
N VAL A 58 -6.95 -1.59 -3.04
CA VAL A 58 -6.93 -2.55 -1.91
C VAL A 58 -5.71 -2.42 -0.98
N ASP A 59 -4.62 -1.76 -1.42
CA ASP A 59 -3.42 -1.50 -0.59
C ASP A 59 -3.47 -0.18 0.20
N GLY A 60 -4.39 0.73 -0.17
CA GLY A 60 -4.47 2.06 0.41
C GLY A 60 -4.82 2.05 1.90
N ALA A 61 -5.66 1.12 2.36
CA ALA A 61 -6.03 1.05 3.77
C ALA A 61 -4.86 0.60 4.65
N ALA A 62 -4.07 -0.38 4.19
CA ALA A 62 -2.87 -0.83 4.88
C ALA A 62 -1.78 0.25 4.87
N GLN A 63 -1.56 0.93 3.74
CA GLN A 63 -0.61 2.04 3.66
C GLN A 63 -1.03 3.24 4.52
N GLN A 64 -2.32 3.59 4.55
CA GLN A 64 -2.83 4.64 5.43
C GLN A 64 -2.67 4.26 6.90
N LEU A 65 -2.93 2.99 7.25
CA LEU A 65 -2.68 2.49 8.60
C LEU A 65 -1.20 2.59 8.96
N TYR A 66 -0.29 2.20 8.07
CA TYR A 66 1.15 2.24 8.31
C TYR A 66 1.65 3.67 8.42
N ALA A 67 1.13 4.59 7.60
CA ALA A 67 1.42 6.01 7.71
C ALA A 67 0.96 6.57 9.06
N ARG A 68 -0.24 6.19 9.53
CA ARG A 68 -0.73 6.58 10.86
C ARG A 68 0.12 5.99 11.99
N LEU A 69 0.49 4.71 11.91
CA LEU A 69 1.36 4.06 12.89
C LEU A 69 2.72 4.73 12.97
N ARG A 70 3.39 4.96 11.82
CA ARG A 70 4.66 5.67 11.76
C ARG A 70 4.54 7.09 12.32
N SER A 71 3.45 7.79 12.03
CA SER A 71 3.22 9.13 12.58
C SER A 71 3.06 9.09 14.09
N SER A 72 2.22 8.19 14.62
CA SER A 72 2.02 8.07 16.07
C SER A 72 3.30 7.69 16.79
N ILE A 73 4.08 6.75 16.24
CA ILE A 73 5.37 6.35 16.79
C ILE A 73 6.34 7.54 16.79
N ARG A 74 6.48 8.28 15.69
CA ARG A 74 7.37 9.46 15.62
C ARG A 74 6.96 10.59 16.55
N SER A 75 5.67 10.73 16.85
CA SER A 75 5.19 11.71 17.83
C SER A 75 5.52 11.31 19.27
N ASP A 76 5.86 10.04 19.51
CA ASP A 76 6.25 9.50 20.79
C ASP A 76 7.78 9.32 20.85
N VAL A 77 8.47 10.35 21.34
CA VAL A 77 9.93 10.44 21.29
C VAL A 77 10.61 9.23 21.95
N GLU A 78 10.13 8.82 23.14
CA GLU A 78 10.70 7.67 23.86
C GLU A 78 10.57 6.40 23.03
N LEU A 79 9.36 6.10 22.53
CA LEU A 79 9.12 4.90 21.74
C LEU A 79 9.92 4.91 20.44
N TYR A 80 10.01 6.07 19.78
CA TYR A 80 10.76 6.23 18.55
C TYR A 80 12.26 6.01 18.75
N GLU A 81 12.84 6.56 19.82
CA GLU A 81 14.24 6.34 20.16
C GLU A 81 14.52 4.87 20.49
N GLN A 82 13.65 4.20 21.25
CA GLN A 82 13.79 2.77 21.55
C GLN A 82 13.79 1.92 20.28
N ILE A 83 12.95 2.26 19.29
CA ILE A 83 12.94 1.59 17.98
C ILE A 83 14.24 1.84 17.23
N LEU A 84 14.74 3.08 17.19
CA LEU A 84 16.00 3.42 16.52
C LEU A 84 17.22 2.75 17.17
N CYS A 85 17.16 2.53 18.48
CA CYS A 85 18.18 1.81 19.24
C CYS A 85 18.04 0.29 19.18
N TYR A 86 17.08 -0.24 18.40
CA TYR A 86 16.78 -1.67 18.32
C TYR A 86 16.50 -2.33 19.70
N GLU A 87 15.92 -1.57 20.63
CA GLU A 87 15.54 -2.10 21.93
C GLU A 87 14.38 -3.10 21.79
N VAL A 88 14.34 -4.07 22.69
CA VAL A 88 13.27 -5.05 22.73
C VAL A 88 12.07 -4.42 23.43
N LEU A 89 11.05 -4.07 22.64
CA LEU A 89 9.84 -3.40 23.14
C LEU A 89 8.84 -4.37 23.78
N ASP A 90 8.13 -3.95 24.82
CA ASP A 90 6.96 -4.70 25.30
C ASP A 90 5.77 -4.48 24.35
N PHE A 91 5.40 -5.52 23.59
CA PHE A 91 4.34 -5.43 22.59
C PHE A 91 2.98 -5.03 23.19
N GLU A 92 2.64 -5.51 24.39
CA GLU A 92 1.35 -5.23 25.03
C GLU A 92 1.31 -3.81 25.60
N ALA A 93 2.44 -3.31 26.12
CA ALA A 93 2.57 -1.92 26.54
C ALA A 93 2.46 -0.98 25.33
N VAL A 94 3.17 -1.29 24.24
CA VAL A 94 3.17 -0.50 23.02
C VAL A 94 1.80 -0.52 22.33
N HIS A 95 1.15 -1.69 22.24
CA HIS A 95 -0.22 -1.77 21.69
C HIS A 95 -1.18 -0.88 22.47
N ARG A 96 -1.16 -0.91 23.80
CA ARG A 96 -2.01 -0.02 24.62
C ARG A 96 -1.72 1.47 24.38
N ARG A 97 -0.44 1.84 24.24
CA ARG A 97 -0.01 3.23 24.03
C ARG A 97 -0.48 3.75 22.66
N ILE A 98 -0.40 2.95 21.61
CA ILE A 98 -0.72 3.38 20.23
C ILE A 98 -2.19 3.11 19.85
N ALA A 99 -2.82 2.07 20.38
CA ALA A 99 -4.20 1.69 20.03
C ALA A 99 -5.23 2.75 20.44
N ALA A 100 -4.98 3.48 21.54
CA ALA A 100 -5.83 4.60 21.95
C ALA A 100 -5.91 5.71 20.89
N VAL A 101 -4.86 5.90 20.09
CA VAL A 101 -4.74 6.97 19.10
C VAL A 101 -5.10 6.49 17.70
N THR A 102 -4.74 5.25 17.35
CA THR A 102 -4.84 4.73 15.98
C THR A 102 -5.99 3.75 15.76
N GLY A 103 -6.57 3.20 16.83
CA GLY A 103 -7.59 2.14 16.75
C GLY A 103 -7.05 0.81 16.18
N VAL A 104 -5.73 0.61 16.19
CA VAL A 104 -5.08 -0.56 15.58
C VAL A 104 -5.36 -1.85 16.37
N THR A 105 -5.64 -2.94 15.67
CA THR A 105 -5.74 -4.28 16.28
C THR A 105 -4.36 -4.88 16.53
N LYS A 106 -4.25 -5.83 17.47
CA LYS A 106 -2.98 -6.53 17.76
C LYS A 106 -2.38 -7.18 16.52
N GLY A 107 -3.19 -7.85 15.70
CA GLY A 107 -2.70 -8.52 14.49
C GLY A 107 -2.11 -7.54 13.46
N GLN A 108 -2.72 -6.35 13.31
CA GLN A 108 -2.21 -5.32 12.41
C GLN A 108 -0.91 -4.69 12.91
N LEU A 109 -0.80 -4.44 14.22
CA LEU A 109 0.42 -3.91 14.82
C LEU A 109 1.56 -4.93 14.74
N ARG A 110 1.27 -6.21 14.96
CA ARG A 110 2.25 -7.30 14.82
C ARG A 110 2.81 -7.35 13.41
N LYS A 111 1.93 -7.37 12.40
CA LYS A 111 2.33 -7.34 10.99
C LYS A 111 3.19 -6.12 10.67
N PHE A 112 2.84 -4.95 11.21
CA PHE A 112 3.64 -3.74 11.05
C PHE A 112 5.04 -3.87 11.68
N PHE A 113 5.16 -4.49 12.86
CA PHE A 113 6.47 -4.72 13.49
C PHE A 113 7.32 -5.68 12.68
N ASP A 114 6.73 -6.76 12.15
CA ASP A 114 7.40 -7.72 11.30
C ASP A 114 7.88 -7.06 9.99
N ASP A 115 7.02 -6.26 9.34
CA ASP A 115 7.33 -5.58 8.08
C ASP A 115 8.38 -4.46 8.24
N GLU A 116 8.46 -3.82 9.42
CA GLU A 116 9.44 -2.75 9.73
C GLU A 116 10.70 -3.26 10.44
N GLY A 117 10.76 -4.54 10.81
CA GLY A 117 11.90 -5.12 11.54
C GLY A 117 12.02 -4.63 13.00
N ILE A 118 10.91 -4.31 13.65
CA ILE A 118 10.86 -3.83 15.04
C ILE A 118 10.85 -5.02 16.00
N THR A 119 11.81 -5.07 16.91
CA THR A 119 11.92 -6.17 17.88
C THR A 119 10.99 -5.95 19.07
N SER A 120 10.23 -6.97 19.47
CA SER A 120 9.34 -6.89 20.64
C SER A 120 9.23 -8.20 21.43
N THR A 121 9.00 -8.10 22.74
CA THR A 121 8.62 -9.21 23.62
C THR A 121 7.12 -9.48 23.48
N GLY A 122 6.75 -10.77 23.47
CA GLY A 122 5.36 -11.20 23.24
C GLY A 122 5.18 -12.23 22.12
N PHE A 123 6.28 -12.77 21.58
CA PHE A 123 6.25 -13.96 20.73
C PHE A 123 5.96 -15.19 21.59
N VAL A 124 4.71 -15.66 21.59
CA VAL A 124 4.40 -17.07 21.85
C VAL A 124 3.99 -17.62 20.49
N GLY A 125 4.73 -18.63 20.03
CA GLY A 125 4.67 -19.16 18.67
C GLY A 125 3.34 -19.79 18.27
#